data_AF-A0AAD9JDY3-F1
#
_entry.id   AF-A0AAD9JDY3-F1
#
_cell.length_a   1.000
_cell.length_b   1.000
_cell.length_c   1.000
_cell.angle_alpha   90.00
_cell.angle_beta   90.00
_cell.angle_gamma   90.00
#
_symmetry.space_group_name_H-M   'P 1'
#
loop_
_entity.id
_entity.type
_entity.pdbx_description
1 polymer ?
#
loop_
_entity_poly.entity_id
_entity_poly.type
_entity_poly.pdbx_seq_one_letter_code
_entity_poly.pdbx_strand_id
1 'polypeptide(L)'
;MDRFRNIEKQYKFYLAFENSLYVDYVTEKAYRTLAMYMVPVVLNGVDNDKLLPPYSYIDVRHFRSPRRLADYLKRLDSNDEEYMECFEWKKRYQPKRGQKHPFCRLCEILNNFNLLLTRSAVSSSSGIEFD
;
A
#
# COMPACT_ATOMS: atom_id res chain seq x y z
N MET A 1 16.82 10.48 6.01
CA MET A 1 15.94 9.57 5.25
C MET A 1 16.74 8.94 4.10
N ASP A 2 17.83 8.21 4.40
CA ASP A 2 18.81 7.79 3.38
C ASP A 2 19.09 6.27 3.37
N ARG A 3 18.39 5.48 4.19
CA ARG A 3 18.76 4.06 4.42
C ARG A 3 18.18 3.04 3.43
N PHE A 4 17.30 3.45 2.52
CA PHE A 4 16.64 2.54 1.55
C PHE A 4 16.73 3.04 0.10
N ARG A 5 17.71 3.89 -0.22
CA ARG A 5 17.85 4.42 -1.57
C ARG A 5 18.23 3.28 -2.53
N ASN A 6 17.43 3.07 -3.58
CA ASN A 6 17.65 2.08 -4.64
C ASN A 6 17.46 0.60 -4.25
N ILE A 7 16.67 0.26 -3.23
CA ILE A 7 16.39 -1.16 -2.92
C ILE A 7 15.74 -1.88 -4.11
N GLU A 8 14.96 -1.15 -4.92
CA GLU A 8 14.34 -1.65 -6.13
C GLU A 8 15.33 -2.03 -7.23
N LYS A 9 16.58 -1.57 -7.14
CA LYS A 9 17.66 -1.96 -8.05
C LYS A 9 18.36 -3.24 -7.63
N GLN A 10 18.17 -3.68 -6.38
CA GLN A 10 18.88 -4.82 -5.80
C GLN A 10 17.97 -6.02 -5.54
N TYR A 11 16.66 -5.79 -5.37
CA TYR A 11 15.71 -6.82 -5.00
C TYR A 11 14.49 -6.82 -5.92
N LYS A 12 14.04 -8.01 -6.32
CA LYS A 12 12.79 -8.21 -7.09
C LYS A 12 11.53 -8.18 -6.21
N PHE A 13 11.65 -8.63 -4.96
CA PHE A 13 10.56 -8.85 -4.02
C PHE A 13 10.77 -8.09 -2.71
N TYR A 14 9.68 -7.71 -2.05
CA TYR A 14 9.69 -7.18 -0.69
C TYR A 14 8.65 -7.92 0.16
N LEU A 15 9.04 -8.42 1.33
CA LEU A 15 8.10 -9.03 2.29
C LEU A 15 7.30 -7.94 2.99
N ALA A 16 6.12 -7.63 2.44
CA ALA A 16 5.19 -6.63 2.95
C ALA A 16 4.22 -7.26 3.98
N PHE A 17 4.77 -7.86 5.03
CA PHE A 17 3.97 -8.52 6.07
C PHE A 17 3.45 -7.51 7.06
N GLU A 18 2.18 -7.66 7.45
CA GLU A 18 1.60 -6.85 8.52
C GLU A 18 1.91 -7.42 9.90
N ASN A 19 1.93 -6.51 10.88
CA ASN A 19 2.23 -6.86 12.27
C ASN A 19 1.13 -7.71 12.92
N SER A 20 -0.05 -7.79 12.31
CA SER A 20 -1.17 -8.63 12.71
C SER A 20 -1.98 -9.06 11.49
N LEU A 21 -2.77 -10.13 11.65
CA LEU A 21 -3.72 -10.61 10.64
C LEU A 21 -5.14 -10.11 10.90
N TYR A 22 -5.27 -8.92 11.51
CA TYR A 22 -6.59 -8.37 11.82
C TYR A 22 -7.29 -7.92 10.53
N VAL A 23 -8.61 -8.09 10.48
CA VAL A 23 -9.44 -7.63 9.37
C VAL A 23 -9.32 -6.10 9.28
N ASP A 24 -9.24 -5.57 8.06
CA ASP A 24 -9.02 -4.15 7.76
C ASP A 24 -7.68 -3.55 8.23
N TYR A 25 -6.79 -4.34 8.85
CA TYR A 25 -5.45 -3.88 9.22
C TYR A 25 -4.48 -3.98 8.03
N VAL A 26 -4.35 -2.87 7.30
CA VAL A 26 -3.40 -2.69 6.20
C VAL A 26 -2.67 -1.38 6.37
N THR A 27 -1.36 -1.41 6.18
CA THR A 27 -0.49 -0.24 6.31
C THR A 27 0.17 0.09 4.97
N GLU A 28 1.16 0.97 4.99
CA GLU A 28 1.82 1.48 3.81
C GLU A 28 2.68 0.46 3.07
N LYS A 29 2.99 -0.70 3.67
CA LYS A 29 4.04 -1.63 3.19
C LYS A 29 3.83 -2.09 1.75
N ALA A 30 2.64 -2.60 1.42
CA ALA A 30 2.32 -3.06 0.07
C ALA A 30 2.34 -1.91 -0.94
N TYR A 31 1.68 -0.79 -0.60
CA TYR A 31 1.61 0.40 -1.47
C TYR A 31 2.98 1.03 -1.74
N ARG A 32 3.86 1.11 -0.72
CA ARG A 32 5.23 1.59 -0.88
C ARG A 32 6.04 0.68 -1.79
N THR A 33 5.87 -0.63 -1.68
CA THR A 33 6.54 -1.61 -2.55
C THR A 33 6.12 -1.42 -4.01
N LEU A 34 4.81 -1.30 -4.28
CA LEU A 34 4.30 -1.02 -5.63
C LEU A 34 4.81 0.32 -6.17
N ALA A 35 4.90 1.35 -5.32
CA ALA A 35 5.43 2.67 -5.70
C ALA A 35 6.92 2.63 -6.08
N MET A 36 7.67 1.66 -5.56
CA MET A 36 9.07 1.38 -5.90
C MET A 36 9.23 0.42 -7.08
N TYR A 37 8.13 -0.02 -7.71
CA TYR A 37 8.14 -1.02 -8.79
C TYR A 37 8.80 -2.35 -8.41
N MET A 38 8.60 -2.78 -7.17
CA MET A 38 8.91 -4.14 -6.72
C MET A 38 7.63 -4.95 -6.54
N VAL A 39 7.73 -6.28 -6.47
CA VAL A 39 6.59 -7.15 -6.21
C VAL A 39 6.42 -7.38 -4.70
N PRO A 40 5.33 -6.91 -4.07
CA PRO A 40 5.05 -7.18 -2.66
C PRO A 40 4.61 -8.63 -2.45
N VAL A 41 5.26 -9.29 -1.49
CA VAL A 41 4.81 -10.57 -0.92
C VAL A 41 4.06 -10.24 0.36
N VAL A 42 2.73 -10.38 0.34
CA VAL A 42 1.84 -9.87 1.39
C VAL A 42 1.39 -10.98 2.33
N LEU A 43 1.34 -10.67 3.62
CA LEU A 43 0.72 -11.50 4.64
C LEU A 43 -0.06 -10.57 5.59
N ASN A 44 -1.39 -10.62 5.49
CA ASN A 44 -2.31 -9.74 6.22
C ASN A 44 -3.70 -10.41 6.38
N GLY A 45 -4.60 -9.73 7.10
CA GLY A 45 -5.95 -10.24 7.43
C GLY A 45 -7.05 -9.86 6.44
N VAL A 46 -6.74 -9.25 5.30
CA VAL A 46 -7.73 -8.59 4.43
C VAL A 46 -7.96 -9.32 3.12
N ASP A 47 -9.02 -8.94 2.42
CA ASP A 47 -9.26 -9.32 1.04
C ASP A 47 -8.45 -8.40 0.10
N ASN A 48 -7.29 -8.86 -0.35
CA ASN A 48 -6.35 -8.05 -1.13
C ASN A 48 -6.87 -7.73 -2.55
N ASP A 49 -7.81 -8.52 -3.09
CA ASP A 49 -8.39 -8.27 -4.42
C ASP A 49 -9.26 -7.00 -4.45
N LYS A 50 -9.75 -6.56 -3.28
CA LYS A 50 -10.48 -5.29 -3.13
C LYS A 50 -9.58 -4.07 -2.93
N LEU A 51 -8.31 -4.28 -2.59
CA LEU A 51 -7.39 -3.21 -2.17
C LEU A 51 -6.25 -2.97 -3.13
N LEU A 52 -5.70 -4.04 -3.72
CA LEU A 52 -4.53 -3.99 -4.58
C LEU A 52 -4.92 -4.29 -6.03
N PRO A 53 -4.22 -3.71 -7.02
CA PRO A 53 -4.44 -4.07 -8.40
C PRO A 53 -4.27 -5.59 -8.63
N PRO A 54 -5.09 -6.22 -9.48
CA PRO A 54 -4.94 -7.63 -9.81
C PRO A 54 -3.52 -7.95 -10.30
N TYR A 55 -3.00 -9.12 -9.92
CA TYR A 55 -1.67 -9.62 -10.27
C TYR A 55 -0.49 -8.78 -9.77
N SER A 56 -0.72 -7.72 -8.99
CA SER A 56 0.35 -6.83 -8.52
C SER A 56 1.08 -7.33 -7.28
N TYR A 57 0.63 -8.43 -6.68
CA TYR A 57 1.10 -8.90 -5.37
C TYR A 57 1.09 -10.43 -5.30
N ILE A 58 1.86 -10.97 -4.34
CA ILE A 58 1.91 -12.40 -4.04
C ILE A 58 1.34 -12.60 -2.64
N ASP A 59 0.15 -13.20 -2.54
CA ASP A 59 -0.47 -13.50 -1.25
C ASP A 59 0.11 -14.78 -0.65
N VAL A 60 0.75 -14.67 0.51
CA VAL A 60 1.33 -15.83 1.21
C VAL A 60 0.26 -16.88 1.54
N ARG A 61 -0.99 -16.46 1.77
CA ARG A 61 -2.10 -17.36 2.15
C ARG A 61 -2.53 -18.30 1.02
N HIS A 62 -2.15 -18.01 -0.23
CA HIS A 62 -2.39 -18.88 -1.38
C HIS A 62 -1.44 -20.09 -1.43
N PHE A 63 -0.41 -20.11 -0.58
CA PHE A 63 0.58 -21.19 -0.55
C PHE A 63 0.36 -22.11 0.65
N ARG A 64 0.33 -23.41 0.39
CA ARG A 64 0.16 -24.44 1.44
C ARG A 64 1.32 -24.51 2.43
N SER A 65 2.49 -23.95 2.11
CA SER A 65 3.64 -23.90 3.01
C SER A 65 4.64 -22.81 2.60
N PRO A 66 5.49 -22.35 3.53
CA PRO A 66 6.60 -21.42 3.22
C PRO A 66 7.56 -21.96 2.15
N ARG A 67 7.76 -23.29 2.09
CA ARG A 67 8.57 -23.91 1.04
C ARG A 67 7.98 -23.69 -0.35
N ARG A 68 6.67 -23.90 -0.51
CA ARG A 68 5.98 -23.66 -1.79
C ARG A 68 6.06 -22.20 -2.22
N LEU A 69 5.94 -21.27 -1.28
CA LEU A 69 6.16 -19.85 -1.56
C LEU A 69 7.59 -19.60 -2.04
N ALA A 70 8.60 -20.14 -1.34
CA ALA A 70 10.00 -19.97 -1.71
C ALA A 70 10.30 -20.55 -3.11
N ASP A 71 9.74 -21.72 -3.43
CA ASP A 71 9.88 -22.35 -4.75
C ASP A 71 9.23 -21.48 -5.85
N TYR A 72 8.06 -20.90 -5.58
CA TYR A 72 7.40 -19.96 -6.49
C TYR A 72 8.21 -18.68 -6.72
N LEU A 73 8.75 -18.07 -5.66
CA LEU A 73 9.59 -16.88 -5.76
C LEU A 73 10.87 -17.16 -6.56
N LYS A 74 11.49 -18.34 -6.38
CA LYS A 74 12.66 -18.74 -7.17
C LYS A 74 12.32 -18.94 -8.65
N ARG A 75 11.15 -19.50 -8.96
CA ARG A 75 10.69 -19.64 -10.35
C ARG A 75 10.53 -18.28 -11.02
N LEU A 76 9.86 -17.33 -10.36
CA LEU A 76 9.73 -15.96 -10.85
C LEU A 76 11.10 -15.28 -10.99
N ASP A 77 12.02 -15.49 -10.04
CA ASP A 77 13.37 -14.94 -10.14
C ASP A 77 14.13 -15.47 -11.36
N SER A 78 13.95 -16.75 -11.71
CA SER A 78 14.60 -17.40 -12.86
C SER A 78 13.94 -17.16 -14.22
N ASN A 79 12.73 -16.60 -14.25
CA ASN A 79 11.96 -16.38 -15.48
C ASN A 79 11.48 -14.93 -15.56
N ASP A 80 12.22 -14.11 -16.32
CA ASP A 80 11.91 -12.69 -16.44
C ASP A 80 10.56 -12.42 -17.13
N GLU A 81 10.10 -13.28 -18.04
CA GLU A 81 8.78 -13.13 -18.67
C GLU A 81 7.67 -13.26 -17.63
N GLU A 82 7.70 -14.34 -16.83
CA GLU A 82 6.74 -14.59 -15.76
C GLU A 82 6.82 -13.52 -14.65
N TYR A 83 8.02 -13.04 -14.33
CA TYR A 83 8.20 -11.92 -13.40
C TYR A 83 7.57 -10.63 -13.93
N MET A 84 7.71 -10.34 -15.23
CA MET A 84 7.16 -9.13 -15.84
C MET A 84 5.64 -9.11 -15.87
N GLU A 85 4.97 -10.27 -15.85
CA GLU A 85 3.50 -10.36 -15.72
C GLU A 85 2.99 -9.71 -14.43
N CYS A 86 3.79 -9.72 -13.34
CA CYS A 86 3.45 -9.07 -12.07
C CYS A 86 3.34 -7.53 -12.17
N PHE A 87 3.69 -6.95 -13.32
CA PHE A 87 3.65 -5.51 -13.58
C PHE A 87 2.59 -5.09 -14.60
N GLU A 88 1.78 -6.03 -15.09
CA GLU A 88 0.69 -5.77 -16.06
C GLU A 88 -0.33 -4.75 -15.56
N TRP A 89 -0.55 -4.70 -14.24
CA TRP A 89 -1.40 -3.70 -13.59
C TRP A 89 -0.98 -2.26 -13.91
N LYS A 90 0.29 -1.99 -14.21
CA LYS A 90 0.79 -0.64 -14.55
C LYS A 90 0.15 -0.06 -15.81
N LYS A 91 -0.44 -0.90 -16.66
CA LYS A 91 -1.21 -0.47 -17.84
C LYS A 91 -2.49 0.28 -17.46
N ARG A 92 -3.04 0.04 -16.27
CA ARG A 92 -4.33 0.59 -15.81
C ARG A 92 -4.23 1.41 -14.53
N TYR A 93 -3.23 1.17 -13.69
CA TYR A 93 -3.08 1.84 -12.40
C TYR A 93 -1.71 2.51 -12.27
N GLN A 94 -1.66 3.62 -11.53
CA GLN A 94 -0.43 4.32 -11.21
C GLN A 94 -0.36 4.58 -9.70
N PRO A 95 0.76 4.23 -9.03
CA PRO A 95 0.96 4.59 -7.63
C PRO A 95 1.03 6.11 -7.51
N LYS A 96 0.28 6.69 -6.57
CA LYS A 96 0.37 8.13 -6.30
C LYS A 96 1.72 8.45 -5.67
N ARG A 97 2.65 8.98 -6.45
CA ARG A 97 3.98 9.44 -5.99
C ARG A 97 3.90 10.87 -5.49
N GLY A 98 4.77 11.20 -4.53
CA GLY A 98 4.97 12.58 -4.09
C GLY A 98 3.77 13.20 -3.36
N GLN A 99 2.86 12.40 -2.81
CA GLN A 99 1.82 12.96 -1.94
C GLN A 99 2.46 13.58 -0.71
N LYS A 100 2.04 14.81 -0.37
CA LYS A 100 2.33 15.41 0.93
C LYS A 100 1.90 14.42 2.02
N HIS A 101 2.65 14.38 3.12
CA HIS A 101 2.26 13.57 4.28
C HIS A 101 0.78 13.87 4.60
N PRO A 102 -0.08 12.88 4.89
CA PRO A 102 -1.50 13.14 5.16
C PRO A 102 -1.69 14.16 6.29
N PHE A 103 -0.74 14.23 7.22
CA PHE A 103 -0.72 15.22 8.29
C PHE A 103 -0.13 16.58 7.90
N CYS A 104 0.45 16.80 6.71
CA CYS A 104 0.92 18.13 6.31
C CYS A 104 -0.20 19.16 6.38
N ARG A 105 -1.42 18.81 5.93
CA ARG A 105 -2.57 19.70 6.03
C ARG A 105 -2.95 19.98 7.50
N LEU A 106 -2.90 18.95 8.34
CA LEU A 106 -3.12 19.12 9.77
C LEU A 106 -2.05 20.03 10.39
N CYS A 107 -0.77 19.85 10.03
CA CYS A 107 0.33 20.71 10.47
C CYS A 107 0.13 22.15 9.99
N GLU A 108 -0.27 22.37 8.74
CA GLU A 108 -0.60 23.70 8.20
C GLU A 108 -1.70 24.37 9.03
N ILE A 109 -2.74 23.62 9.40
CA ILE A 109 -3.85 24.11 10.24
C ILE A 109 -3.36 24.42 11.68
N LEU A 110 -2.63 23.49 12.31
CA LEU A 110 -2.15 23.66 13.69
C LEU A 110 -1.15 24.82 13.82
N ASN A 111 -0.38 25.12 12.78
CA ASN A 111 0.62 26.19 12.78
C ASN A 111 0.11 27.52 12.19
N ASN A 112 -1.16 27.58 11.76
CA ASN A 112 -1.76 28.81 11.27
C ASN A 112 -3.09 29.07 12.00
N PHE A 113 -3.02 29.90 13.04
CA PHE A 113 -4.16 30.20 13.91
C PHE A 113 -5.38 30.74 13.14
N ASN A 114 -5.17 31.42 12.01
CA ASN A 114 -6.25 31.91 11.17
C ASN A 114 -7.01 30.77 10.47
N LEU A 115 -6.35 29.65 10.15
CA LEU A 115 -7.00 28.46 9.58
C LEU A 115 -7.84 27.68 10.61
N LEU A 116 -7.50 27.78 11.90
CA LEU A 116 -8.31 27.21 12.99
C LEU A 116 -9.64 27.95 13.15
N LEU A 117 -9.64 29.27 12.97
CA LEU A 117 -10.81 30.13 13.17
C LEU A 117 -11.82 30.07 12.01
N THR A 118 -11.40 29.69 10.80
CA THR A 118 -12.27 29.58 9.61
C THR A 118 -13.32 28.45 9.68
N ARG A 119 -13.28 27.55 10.67
CA ARG A 119 -14.28 26.45 10.81
C ARG A 119 -15.35 26.69 11.87
N SER A 120 -15.30 27.77 12.64
CA SER A 120 -16.34 28.09 13.63
C SER A 120 -17.62 28.67 13.02
N ALA A 121 -17.68 28.84 11.69
CA ALA A 121 -18.87 29.24 10.95
C ALA A 121 -19.46 28.07 10.15
N VAL A 122 -19.75 26.94 10.83
CA VAL A 122 -20.82 26.04 10.36
C VAL A 122 -22.05 26.47 11.14
N SER A 123 -22.84 27.35 10.51
CA SER A 123 -24.15 27.75 10.98
C SER A 123 -25.01 26.52 11.25
N SER A 124 -25.51 26.45 12.47
CA SER A 124 -26.65 25.65 12.89
C SER A 124 -27.84 25.88 11.97
N SER A 125 -28.14 24.94 11.07
CA SER A 125 -29.47 24.79 10.45
C SER A 125 -29.54 23.51 9.60
N SER A 126 -29.94 22.40 10.22
CA SER A 126 -30.89 21.42 9.67
C SER A 126 -30.86 20.17 10.55
N GLY A 127 -31.95 19.94 11.30
CA GLY A 127 -32.14 18.71 12.06
C GLY A 127 -32.26 17.50 11.12
N ILE A 128 -31.66 16.39 11.54
CA ILE A 128 -31.96 15.06 11.05
C ILE A 128 -32.00 14.18 12.29
N GLU A 129 -33.21 13.75 12.66
CA GLU A 129 -33.44 12.63 13.57
C GLU A 129 -32.94 11.35 12.90
N PHE A 130 -32.24 10.52 13.69
CA PHE A 130 -32.01 9.12 13.34
C PHE A 130 -33.11 8.30 13.99
N ASP A 131 -33.90 7.62 13.16
CA ASP A 131 -34.65 6.40 13.55
C ASP A 131 -33.65 5.25 13.73
#